data_AF-A0A959RDJ7-F1
#
_entry.id   AF-A0A959RDJ7-F1
#
_cell.length_a   1.000
_cell.length_b   1.000
_cell.length_c   1.000
_cell.angle_alpha   90.00
_cell.angle_beta   90.00
_cell.angle_gamma   90.00
#
_symmetry.space_group_name_H-M   'P 1'
#
loop_
_entity.id
_entity.type
_entity.pdbx_description
1 polymer ?
#
loop_
_entity_poly.entity_id
_entity_poly.type
_entity_poly.pdbx_seq_one_letter_code
_entity_poly.pdbx_strand_id
1 'polypeptide(L)' 'MSPQELKNEIQKAIDSAPDSVLNEILNYIQLINNTDSEKLKLSQNLNKILKEDKELLKRLSV' A
#
# COMPACT_ATOMS: atom_id res chain seq x y z
N MET A 1 3.25 0.54 -15.67
CA MET A 1 4.52 0.74 -14.94
C MET A 1 5.27 -0.57 -14.93
N SER A 2 6.54 -0.53 -15.29
CA SER A 2 7.46 -1.65 -15.13
C SER A 2 7.81 -1.86 -13.64
N PRO A 3 8.26 -3.05 -13.24
CA PRO A 3 8.69 -3.32 -11.87
C PRO A 3 9.81 -2.39 -11.39
N GLN A 4 10.69 -1.94 -12.31
CA GLN A 4 11.77 -1.00 -12.01
C GLN A 4 11.25 0.40 -11.73
N GLU A 5 10.30 0.90 -12.53
CA GLU A 5 9.67 2.19 -12.28
C GLU A 5 8.94 2.21 -10.94
N LEU A 6 8.25 1.12 -10.59
CA LEU A 6 7.54 1.02 -9.32
C LEU A 6 8.49 1.09 -8.12
N LYS A 7 9.63 0.39 -8.18
CA LYS A 7 10.66 0.44 -7.14
C LYS A 7 11.26 1.84 -6.99
N ASN A 8 11.48 2.54 -8.09
CA ASN A 8 11.99 3.92 -8.06
C ASN A 8 10.99 4.89 -7.43
N GLU A 9 9.71 4.76 -7.73
CA GLU A 9 8.68 5.62 -7.11
C GLU A 9 8.52 5.34 -5.61
N ILE A 10 8.65 4.07 -5.18
CA ILE A 10 8.68 3.72 -3.75
C ILE A 10 9.89 4.36 -3.07
N GLN A 11 11.08 4.29 -3.68
CA GLN A 11 12.29 4.90 -3.12
C GLN A 11 12.14 6.41 -2.95
N LYS A 12 11.65 7.12 -3.96
CA LYS A 12 11.40 8.58 -3.87
C LYS A 12 10.43 8.94 -2.76
N ALA A 13 9.37 8.15 -2.59
CA ALA A 13 8.38 8.37 -1.54
C ALA A 13 8.99 8.18 -0.14
N ILE A 14 9.91 7.22 0.02
CA ILE A 14 10.67 7.00 1.26
C ILE A 14 11.65 8.15 1.50
N ASP A 15 12.38 8.59 0.48
CA ASP A 15 13.36 9.68 0.59
C ASP A 15 12.71 11.03 0.95
N SER A 16 11.42 11.20 0.63
CA SER A 16 10.64 12.39 0.94
C SER A 16 9.91 12.30 2.30
N ALA A 17 9.97 11.15 2.97
CA ALA A 17 9.29 10.93 4.24
C ALA A 17 10.10 11.51 5.41
N PRO A 18 9.44 12.03 6.46
CA PRO A 18 10.11 12.47 7.67
C PRO A 18 10.88 11.34 8.36
N ASP A 19 12.06 11.62 8.91
CA ASP A 19 12.89 10.62 9.61
C ASP A 19 12.14 9.90 10.73
N SER A 20 11.20 10.58 11.38
CA SER A 20 10.37 10.04 12.47
C SER A 20 9.48 8.87 12.05
N VAL A 21 9.16 8.72 10.75
CA VAL A 21 8.28 7.65 10.24
C VAL A 21 9.03 6.56 9.48
N LEU A 22 10.32 6.76 9.16
CA LEU A 22 11.11 5.80 8.38
C LEU A 22 11.16 4.41 9.05
N ASN A 23 11.23 4.37 10.38
CA ASN A 23 11.26 3.12 11.12
C ASN A 23 9.93 2.35 11.04
N GLU A 24 8.80 3.06 11.02
CA GLU A 24 7.49 2.43 10.81
C GLU A 24 7.32 1.94 9.38
N ILE A 25 7.78 2.71 8.40
CA ILE A 25 7.78 2.31 6.98
C ILE A 25 8.60 1.03 6.79
N LEU A 26 9.80 0.96 7.38
CA LEU A 26 10.66 -0.22 7.33
C LEU A 26 9.97 -1.45 7.95
N ASN A 27 9.38 -1.29 9.14
CA ASN A 27 8.65 -2.37 9.82
C ASN A 27 7.50 -2.89 8.95
N TYR A 28 6.77 -2.00 8.27
CA TYR A 28 5.67 -2.40 7.40
C TYR A 28 6.15 -3.17 6.17
N ILE A 29 7.25 -2.72 5.53
CA ILE A 29 7.85 -3.44 4.39
C ILE A 29 8.36 -4.82 4.83
N GLN A 30 8.96 -4.94 6.00
CA GLN A 30 9.40 -6.21 6.55
C GLN A 30 8.23 -7.13 6.90
N LEU A 31 7.16 -6.60 7.48
CA LEU A 31 5.94 -7.35 7.75
C LEU A 31 5.38 -7.96 6.47
N ILE A 32 5.30 -7.16 5.40
CA ILE A 32 4.86 -7.61 4.07
C ILE A 32 5.78 -8.73 3.55
N ASN A 33 7.10 -8.53 3.55
CA ASN A 33 8.04 -9.52 3.03
C ASN A 33 8.04 -10.84 3.81
N ASN A 34 7.71 -10.79 5.11
CA ASN A 34 7.63 -11.98 5.97
C ASN A 34 6.21 -12.58 6.05
N THR A 35 5.20 -11.91 5.49
CA THR A 35 3.82 -12.38 5.49
C THR A 35 3.61 -13.37 4.35
N ASP A 36 2.90 -14.46 4.64
CA ASP A 36 2.47 -15.43 3.65
C ASP A 36 1.80 -14.74 2.45
N SER A 37 2.26 -15.07 1.24
CA SER A 37 1.76 -14.50 -0.01
C SER A 37 0.23 -14.60 -0.17
N GLU A 38 -0.41 -15.61 0.44
CA GLU A 38 -1.86 -15.78 0.44
C GLU A 38 -2.56 -14.71 1.30
N LYS A 39 -2.01 -14.40 2.48
CA LYS A 39 -2.52 -13.34 3.36
C LYS A 39 -2.33 -11.95 2.75
N LEU A 40 -1.23 -11.75 2.03
CA LEU A 40 -0.98 -10.52 1.30
C LEU A 40 -2.01 -10.29 0.19
N LYS A 41 -2.28 -11.33 -0.61
CA LYS A 41 -3.34 -11.28 -1.64
C LYS A 41 -4.70 -11.00 -1.02
N LEU A 42 -5.04 -11.64 0.09
CA LEU A 42 -6.29 -11.40 0.80
C LEU A 42 -6.42 -9.93 1.25
N SER A 43 -5.37 -9.38 1.85
CA SER A 43 -5.35 -7.98 2.29
C SER A 43 -5.47 -7.00 1.11
N GLN A 44 -4.81 -7.29 -0.01
CA GLN A 44 -4.92 -6.48 -1.24
C GLN A 44 -6.34 -6.52 -1.82
N ASN A 45 -6.96 -7.70 -1.87
CA ASN A 45 -8.33 -7.89 -2.33
C ASN A 45 -9.32 -7.12 -1.44
N LEU A 46 -9.16 -7.20 -0.11
CA LEU A 46 -10.00 -6.48 0.84
C LEU A 46 -9.87 -4.96 0.66
N ASN A 47 -8.63 -4.45 0.52
CA ASN A 47 -8.39 -3.02 0.31
C ASN A 47 -9.03 -2.53 -0.99
N LYS A 48 -8.98 -3.34 -2.05
CA LYS A 48 -9.64 -3.05 -3.33
C LYS A 48 -11.16 -2.93 -3.15
N ILE A 49 -11.79 -3.90 -2.48
CA ILE A 49 -13.24 -3.90 -2.20
C ILE A 49 -13.62 -2.63 -1.43
N LEU A 50 -12.91 -2.31 -0.34
CA LEU A 50 -13.19 -1.12 0.47
C LEU A 50 -13.07 0.19 -0.33
N LYS A 51 -12.14 0.25 -1.28
CA LYS A 51 -11.95 1.42 -2.14
C LYS A 51 -13.08 1.55 -3.17
N GLU A 52 -13.48 0.43 -3.78
CA GLU A 52 -14.62 0.37 -4.69
C GLU A 52 -15.93 0.75 -3.98
N ASP A 53 -16.12 0.25 -2.77
CA ASP A 53 -17.30 0.52 -1.94
C ASP A 53 -17.37 1.99 -1.51
N LYS A 54 -16.23 2.58 -1.12
CA LYS A 54 -16.14 4.03 -0.84
C LYS A 54 -16.51 4.89 -2.05
N GLU A 55 -16.08 4.51 -3.25
CA GLU A 55 -16.42 5.24 -4.47
C GLU A 55 -17.90 5.08 -4.84
N LEU A 56 -18.49 3.89 -4.63
CA LEU A 56 -19.92 3.65 -4.78
C LEU A 56 -20.73 4.50 -3.80
N LEU A 57 -20.38 4.48 -2.50
CA LEU A 57 -21.03 5.30 -1.47
C LEU A 57 -20.95 6.79 -1.78
N LYS A 58 -19.82 7.26 -2.32
CA LYS A 58 -19.65 8.65 -2.76
C LYS A 58 -20.59 9.02 -3.92
N ARG A 59 -20.86 8.10 -4.83
CA ARG A 59 -21.81 8.30 -5.95
C ARG A 59 -23.27 8.25 -5.51
N LEU A 60 -23.57 7.47 -4.46
CA LEU A 60 -24.91 7.30 -3.91
C LEU A 60 -25.31 8.38 -2.90
N SER A 61 -24.34 9.11 -2.37
CA SER A 61 -24.56 10.22 -1.43
C SER A 61 -24.76 11.57 -2.14
N VAL A 62 -25.08 11.54 -3.44
CA VAL A 62 -25.37 12.69 -4.31
C VAL A 62 -26.84 12.69 -4.68
#